data_AF-A0A7S2JGI6-F1
#
_entry.id   AF-A0A7S2JGI6-F1
#
_cell.length_a   1.000
_cell.length_b   1.000
_cell.length_c   1.000
_cell.angle_alpha   90.00
_cell.angle_beta   90.00
_cell.angle_gamma   90.00
#
_symmetry.space_group_name_H-M   'P 1'
#
loop_
_entity.id
_entity.type
_entity.pdbx_description
1 polymer ?
#
loop_
_entity_poly.entity_id
_entity_poly.type
_entity_poly.pdbx_seq_one_letter_code
_entity_poly.pdbx_strand_id
1 'polypeptide(L)'
;MWRLHAGEQIHSRAFKEHGISAARLRRDGVDPKPELAEFLALIAAALAVGVRIVAHNASFDVRHLNHTANVQKLPSSLRSASMLCTMHGATKHCGLRKRGHKVLKPPRNDELYTFLFKRKPTERLHSALPDCRVTLASYIEGRQRKWW
;
A
#
# COMPACT_ATOMS: atom_id res chain seq x y z
N MET A 1 2.30 2.36 -14.99
CA MET A 1 3.18 1.29 -14.44
C MET A 1 4.61 1.70 -14.70
N TRP A 2 5.53 1.47 -13.76
CA TRP A 2 6.92 1.86 -13.94
C TRP A 2 7.75 0.73 -14.53
N ARG A 3 8.72 1.10 -15.39
CA ARG A 3 9.80 0.20 -15.77
C ARG A 3 10.63 -0.13 -14.53
N LEU A 4 11.08 -1.37 -14.44
CA LEU A 4 12.04 -1.77 -13.43
C LEU A 4 13.43 -1.27 -13.80
N HIS A 5 14.28 -1.07 -12.79
CA HIS A 5 15.67 -0.74 -13.04
C HIS A 5 16.41 -1.94 -13.68
N ALA A 6 17.49 -1.67 -14.40
CA ALA A 6 18.34 -2.72 -14.95
C ALA A 6 18.78 -3.69 -13.84
N GLY A 7 18.66 -5.00 -14.11
CA GLY A 7 18.99 -6.07 -13.18
C GLY A 7 17.87 -6.49 -12.22
N GLU A 8 16.78 -5.73 -12.12
CA GLU A 8 15.63 -6.11 -11.30
C GLU A 8 14.71 -7.10 -12.02
N GLN A 9 14.10 -8.01 -11.26
CA GLN A 9 13.22 -9.06 -11.78
C GLN A 9 11.91 -9.11 -11.02
N ILE A 10 10.81 -9.40 -11.74
CA ILE A 10 9.51 -9.63 -11.12
C ILE A 10 9.51 -11.03 -10.51
N HIS A 11 9.40 -11.09 -9.19
CA HIS A 11 9.26 -12.36 -8.48
C HIS A 11 7.97 -13.08 -8.93
N SER A 12 8.02 -14.41 -9.08
CA SER A 12 6.89 -15.23 -9.58
C SER A 12 5.59 -15.01 -8.79
N ARG A 13 5.72 -14.86 -7.47
CA ARG A 13 4.58 -14.52 -6.59
C ARG A 13 3.97 -13.16 -6.92
N ALA A 14 4.78 -12.13 -7.17
CA ALA A 14 4.27 -10.81 -7.53
C ALA A 14 3.53 -10.84 -8.88
N PHE A 15 4.06 -11.60 -9.84
CA PHE A 15 3.36 -11.85 -11.10
C PHE A 15 1.99 -12.54 -10.88
N LYS A 16 1.93 -13.56 -10.02
CA LYS A 16 0.69 -14.27 -9.71
C LYS A 16 -0.38 -13.36 -9.08
N GLU A 17 0.01 -12.46 -8.17
CA GLU A 17 -0.92 -11.55 -7.51
C GLU A 17 -1.40 -10.45 -8.47
N HIS A 18 -0.46 -9.77 -9.14
CA HIS A 18 -0.74 -8.54 -9.88
C HIS A 18 -1.01 -8.74 -11.39
N GLY A 19 -0.53 -9.84 -11.97
CA GLY A 19 -0.58 -10.09 -13.42
C GLY A 19 0.35 -9.18 -14.24
N ILE A 20 1.30 -8.49 -13.60
CA ILE A 20 2.25 -7.59 -14.25
C ILE A 20 3.49 -8.40 -14.64
N SER A 21 3.72 -8.56 -15.94
CA SER A 21 4.89 -9.27 -16.47
C SER A 21 6.01 -8.32 -16.88
N ALA A 22 7.24 -8.83 -16.94
CA ALA A 22 8.39 -8.05 -17.44
C ALA A 22 8.18 -7.62 -18.91
N ALA A 23 7.54 -8.46 -19.73
CA ALA A 23 7.17 -8.11 -21.09
C ALA A 23 6.19 -6.92 -21.14
N ARG A 24 5.19 -6.91 -20.25
CA ARG A 24 4.25 -5.79 -20.12
C ARG A 24 4.95 -4.51 -19.67
N LEU A 25 5.87 -4.59 -18.71
CA LEU A 25 6.64 -3.42 -18.28
C LEU A 25 7.59 -2.88 -19.36
N ARG A 26 8.17 -3.75 -20.21
CA ARG A 26 8.97 -3.29 -21.35
C ARG A 26 8.14 -2.55 -22.40
N ARG A 27 6.91 -3.00 -22.63
CA ARG A 27 6.01 -2.42 -23.64
C ARG A 27 5.30 -1.16 -23.15
N ASP A 28 4.74 -1.21 -21.94
CA ASP A 28 3.80 -0.20 -21.42
C ASP A 28 4.39 0.61 -20.25
N GLY A 29 5.57 0.25 -19.76
CA GLY A 29 6.17 0.89 -18.58
C GLY A 29 6.75 2.25 -18.92
N VAL A 30 6.57 3.20 -17.99
CA VAL A 30 7.18 4.54 -18.06
C VAL A 30 8.41 4.62 -17.16
N ASP A 31 9.22 5.67 -17.33
CA ASP A 31 10.29 5.97 -16.38
C ASP A 31 9.69 6.27 -14.98
N PRO A 32 10.09 5.54 -13.91
CA PRO A 32 9.63 5.85 -12.56
C PRO A 32 10.07 7.22 -12.06
N LYS A 33 11.20 7.78 -12.54
CA LYS A 33 11.80 8.98 -11.94
C LYS A 33 10.89 10.21 -11.91
N PRO A 34 10.30 10.67 -13.03
CA PRO A 34 9.40 11.84 -13.00
C PRO A 34 8.16 11.60 -12.13
N GLU A 35 7.52 10.45 -12.29
CA GLU A 35 6.31 10.06 -11.55
C GLU A 35 6.55 9.98 -10.04
N LEU A 36 7.68 9.38 -9.64
CA LEU A 36 8.06 9.24 -8.23
C LEU A 36 8.45 10.59 -7.62
N ALA A 37 9.13 11.46 -8.38
CA ALA A 37 9.47 12.81 -7.92
C ALA A 37 8.19 13.63 -7.66
N GLU A 38 7.22 13.59 -8.57
CA GLU A 38 5.92 14.23 -8.40
C GLU A 38 5.18 13.66 -7.18
N PHE A 39 5.11 12.33 -7.07
CA PHE A 39 4.48 11.68 -5.93
C PHE A 39 5.11 12.08 -4.59
N LEU A 40 6.45 12.11 -4.50
CA LEU A 40 7.16 12.50 -3.28
C LEU A 40 6.93 13.97 -2.94
N ALA A 41 6.88 14.86 -3.93
CA ALA A 41 6.57 16.27 -3.73
C ALA A 41 5.13 16.46 -3.20
N LEU A 42 4.16 15.73 -3.75
CA LEU A 42 2.77 15.74 -3.26
C LEU A 42 2.67 15.28 -1.81
N ILE A 43 3.36 14.19 -1.44
CA ILE A 43 3.40 13.71 -0.05
C ILE A 43 4.06 14.74 0.87
N ALA A 44 5.17 15.35 0.45
CA ALA A 44 5.85 16.37 1.24
C ALA A 44 4.96 17.59 1.48
N ALA A 45 4.27 18.08 0.44
CA ALA A 45 3.33 19.19 0.54
C ALA A 45 2.17 18.87 1.49
N ALA A 46 1.59 17.67 1.38
CA ALA A 46 0.53 17.20 2.28
C ALA A 46 0.99 17.18 3.74
N LEU A 47 2.17 16.62 4.01
CA LEU A 47 2.73 16.56 5.36
C LEU A 47 3.03 17.95 5.93
N ALA A 48 3.52 18.89 5.10
CA ALA A 48 3.84 20.26 5.53
C ALA A 48 2.60 21.02 6.05
N VAL A 49 1.41 20.70 5.55
CA VAL A 49 0.13 21.28 6.02
C VAL A 49 -0.64 20.37 6.99
N GLY A 50 0.01 19.32 7.51
CA GLY A 50 -0.57 18.44 8.53
C GLY A 50 -1.59 17.41 8.00
N VAL A 51 -1.64 17.16 6.69
CA VAL A 51 -2.50 16.12 6.12
C VAL A 51 -1.98 14.74 6.53
N ARG A 52 -2.88 13.92 7.07
CA ARG A 52 -2.59 12.54 7.48
C ARG A 52 -2.42 11.66 6.23
N ILE A 53 -1.26 11.04 6.09
CA ILE A 53 -1.07 9.97 5.10
C ILE A 53 -1.56 8.64 5.67
N VAL A 54 -2.38 7.93 4.89
CA VAL A 54 -3.00 6.66 5.27
C VAL A 54 -2.61 5.59 4.27
N ALA A 55 -2.21 4.42 4.77
CA ALA A 55 -1.90 3.26 3.94
C ALA A 55 -2.27 1.97 4.67
N HIS A 56 -2.46 0.89 3.91
CA HIS A 56 -2.64 -0.45 4.46
C HIS A 56 -1.32 -1.22 4.36
N ASN A 57 -0.75 -1.63 5.50
CA ASN A 57 0.62 -2.18 5.56
C ASN A 57 1.69 -1.18 5.10
N ALA A 58 1.61 0.07 5.57
CA ALA A 58 2.42 1.20 5.13
C ALA A 58 3.94 0.96 5.04
N SER A 59 4.50 0.12 5.90
CA SER A 59 5.94 -0.21 5.88
C SER A 59 6.38 -0.94 4.61
N PHE A 60 5.46 -1.68 3.98
CA PHE A 60 5.70 -2.34 2.70
C PHE A 60 5.85 -1.32 1.58
N ASP A 61 4.88 -0.41 1.43
CA ASP A 61 4.90 0.63 0.39
C ASP A 61 6.11 1.55 0.56
N VAL A 62 6.33 2.04 1.78
CA VAL A 62 7.46 2.93 2.09
C VAL A 62 8.80 2.29 1.74
N ARG A 63 8.98 1.00 2.00
CA ARG A 63 10.21 0.29 1.65
C ARG A 63 10.46 0.31 0.15
N HIS A 64 9.44 -0.01 -0.65
CA HIS A 64 9.57 -0.07 -2.10
C HIS A 64 9.72 1.31 -2.74
N LEU A 65 8.95 2.30 -2.27
CA LEU A 65 9.08 3.69 -2.73
C LEU A 65 10.47 4.26 -2.42
N ASN A 66 10.99 4.05 -1.21
CA ASN A 66 12.33 4.50 -0.84
C ASN A 66 13.42 3.77 -1.64
N HIS A 67 13.28 2.47 -1.87
CA HIS A 67 14.21 1.72 -2.72
C HIS A 67 14.25 2.28 -4.14
N THR A 68 13.09 2.46 -4.78
CA THR A 68 13.02 3.05 -6.11
C THR A 68 13.57 4.48 -6.13
N ALA A 69 13.29 5.30 -5.11
CA ALA A 69 13.85 6.65 -5.01
C ALA A 69 15.38 6.63 -4.94
N ASN A 70 15.96 5.75 -4.11
CA ASN A 70 17.40 5.61 -3.97
C ASN A 70 18.05 5.19 -5.30
N VAL A 71 17.48 4.20 -5.97
CA VAL A 71 17.95 3.75 -7.30
C VAL A 71 17.88 4.88 -8.33
N GLN A 72 16.84 5.71 -8.27
CA GLN A 72 16.66 6.87 -9.16
C GLN A 72 17.42 8.13 -8.72
N LYS A 73 18.20 8.05 -7.64
CA LYS A 73 18.91 9.19 -7.03
C LYS A 73 17.99 10.35 -6.67
N LEU A 74 16.78 10.05 -6.22
CA LEU A 74 15.82 11.01 -5.72
C LEU A 74 15.92 11.11 -4.19
N PRO A 75 15.78 12.31 -3.60
CA PRO A 75 15.67 12.44 -2.16
C PRO A 75 14.34 11.84 -1.71
N SER A 76 14.39 10.83 -0.84
CA SER A 76 13.20 10.32 -0.16
C SER A 76 13.46 10.13 1.32
N SER A 77 12.51 10.59 2.14
CA SER A 77 12.52 10.44 3.59
C SER A 77 11.20 9.90 4.10
N LEU A 78 10.47 9.13 3.28
CA LEU A 78 9.21 8.51 3.72
C LEU A 78 9.47 7.59 4.91
N ARG A 79 8.71 7.80 5.99
CA ARG A 79 8.76 6.98 7.20
C ARG A 79 7.36 6.42 7.45
N SER A 80 7.22 5.10 7.45
CA SER A 80 5.91 4.49 7.74
C SER A 80 5.40 4.82 9.15
N ALA A 81 6.31 5.16 10.07
CA ALA A 81 5.97 5.61 11.42
C ALA A 81 5.24 6.96 11.47
N SER A 82 5.36 7.80 10.44
CA SER A 82 4.61 9.06 10.33
C SER A 82 3.26 8.90 9.61
N MET A 83 2.89 7.66 9.24
CA MET A 83 1.66 7.35 8.52
C MET A 83 0.70 6.57 9.41
N LEU A 84 -0.60 6.71 9.16
CA LEU A 84 -1.60 5.85 9.76
C LEU A 84 -1.67 4.54 8.96
N CYS A 85 -1.28 3.43 9.60
CA CYS A 85 -1.34 2.10 9.03
C CYS A 85 -2.66 1.42 9.43
N THR A 86 -3.62 1.28 8.50
CA THR A 86 -4.93 0.66 8.80
C THR A 86 -4.80 -0.81 9.19
N MET A 87 -3.79 -1.53 8.68
CA MET A 87 -3.48 -2.91 9.07
C MET A 87 -3.17 -3.00 10.58
N HIS A 88 -2.26 -2.16 11.09
CA HIS A 88 -1.90 -2.17 12.50
C HIS A 88 -3.04 -1.68 13.39
N GLY A 89 -3.66 -0.56 13.03
CA GLY A 89 -4.79 0.01 13.77
C GLY A 89 -5.93 -1.00 13.92
N ALA A 90 -6.27 -1.71 12.85
CA ALA A 90 -7.35 -2.69 12.86
C ALA A 90 -7.03 -4.04 13.52
N THR A 91 -5.74 -4.36 13.78
CA THR A 91 -5.34 -5.71 14.22
C THR A 91 -6.10 -6.17 15.48
N LYS A 92 -6.19 -5.30 16.49
CA LYS A 92 -6.92 -5.63 17.73
C LYS A 92 -8.43 -5.68 17.54
N HIS A 93 -8.97 -4.83 16.67
CA HIS A 93 -10.41 -4.73 16.42
C HIS A 93 -10.96 -5.90 15.60
N CYS A 94 -10.20 -6.39 14.62
CA CYS A 94 -10.63 -7.52 13.80
C CYS A 94 -10.49 -8.86 14.54
N GLY A 95 -9.61 -8.96 15.54
CA GLY A 95 -9.47 -10.17 16.36
C GLY A 95 -9.05 -11.43 15.60
N LEU A 96 -8.51 -11.29 14.38
CA LEU A 96 -8.19 -12.42 13.51
C LEU A 96 -7.03 -13.24 14.08
N ARG A 97 -7.07 -14.56 13.86
CA ARG A 97 -6.05 -15.51 14.33
C ARG A 97 -5.76 -16.54 13.25
N LYS A 98 -4.52 -16.99 13.18
CA LYS A 98 -4.21 -18.23 12.44
C LYS A 98 -4.74 -19.41 13.25
N ARG A 99 -5.25 -20.45 12.58
CA ARG A 99 -5.73 -21.67 13.23
C ARG A 99 -4.63 -22.24 14.14
N GLY A 100 -4.95 -22.42 15.42
CA GLY A 100 -3.99 -22.95 16.42
C GLY A 100 -3.02 -21.92 17.01
N HIS A 101 -3.07 -20.64 16.62
CA HIS A 101 -2.17 -19.61 17.15
C HIS A 101 -2.87 -18.67 18.14
N LYS A 102 -2.19 -18.41 19.28
CA LYS A 102 -2.64 -17.45 20.31
C LYS A 102 -2.35 -15.99 19.96
N VAL A 103 -1.63 -15.72 18.88
CA VAL A 103 -1.26 -14.35 18.47
C VAL A 103 -2.27 -13.82 17.45
N LEU A 104 -2.63 -12.55 17.58
CA LEU A 104 -3.48 -11.87 16.61
C LEU A 104 -2.74 -11.72 15.29
N LYS A 105 -3.42 -12.08 14.21
CA LYS A 105 -2.97 -11.87 12.84
C LYS A 105 -3.47 -10.49 12.38
N PRO A 106 -2.60 -9.64 11.82
CA PRO A 106 -3.06 -8.44 11.15
C PRO A 106 -3.99 -8.78 9.97
N PRO A 107 -5.09 -8.04 9.75
CA PRO A 107 -5.97 -8.27 8.61
C PRO A 107 -5.25 -7.92 7.32
N ARG A 108 -5.51 -8.69 6.26
CA ARG A 108 -5.29 -8.23 4.89
C ARG A 108 -6.28 -7.10 4.54
N ASN A 109 -6.04 -6.40 3.44
CA ASN A 109 -6.90 -5.27 3.01
C ASN A 109 -8.35 -5.72 2.75
N ASP A 110 -8.53 -6.86 2.06
CA ASP A 110 -9.82 -7.50 1.83
C ASP A 110 -10.51 -7.98 3.12
N GLU A 111 -9.73 -8.54 4.04
CA GLU A 111 -10.23 -9.01 5.34
C GLU A 111 -10.74 -7.84 6.19
N LEU A 112 -10.00 -6.73 6.23
CA LEU A 112 -10.42 -5.51 6.93
C LEU A 112 -11.72 -4.96 6.33
N TYR A 113 -11.76 -4.78 5.02
CA TYR A 113 -12.97 -4.29 4.35
C TYR A 113 -14.17 -5.20 4.59
N THR A 114 -13.99 -6.52 4.47
CA THR A 114 -15.06 -7.49 4.71
C THR A 114 -15.53 -7.47 6.16
N PHE A 115 -14.62 -7.29 7.11
CA PHE A 115 -14.98 -7.18 8.52
C PHE A 115 -15.85 -5.95 8.79
N LEU A 116 -15.50 -4.81 8.19
CA LEU A 116 -16.16 -3.53 8.38
C LEU A 116 -17.53 -3.48 7.69
N PHE A 117 -17.60 -3.89 6.42
CA PHE A 117 -18.79 -3.73 5.58
C PHE A 117 -19.63 -4.99 5.40
N LYS A 118 -19.21 -6.13 5.98
CA LYS A 118 -19.89 -7.44 5.89
C LYS A 118 -20.10 -7.93 4.45
N ARG A 119 -19.28 -7.46 3.52
CA ARG A 119 -19.26 -7.84 2.10
C ARG A 119 -17.85 -7.72 1.54
N LYS A 120 -17.55 -8.45 0.46
CA LYS A 120 -16.27 -8.34 -0.24
C LYS A 120 -16.20 -7.04 -1.06
N PRO A 121 -14.99 -6.51 -1.32
CA PRO A 121 -14.81 -5.49 -2.36
C PRO A 121 -15.34 -5.97 -3.70
N THR A 122 -15.95 -5.07 -4.47
CA THR A 122 -16.44 -5.36 -5.83
C THR A 122 -15.31 -5.34 -6.85
N GLU A 123 -14.30 -4.47 -6.64
CA GLU A 123 -13.12 -4.38 -7.50
C GLU A 123 -12.09 -5.46 -7.15
N ARG A 124 -11.40 -5.98 -8.16
CA ARG A 124 -10.28 -6.91 -7.96
C ARG A 124 -9.11 -6.16 -7.31
N LEU A 125 -8.71 -6.60 -6.12
CA LEU A 125 -7.52 -6.12 -5.44
C LEU A 125 -6.23 -6.60 -6.14
N HIS A 126 -5.08 -6.15 -5.64
CA HIS A 126 -3.75 -6.34 -6.25
C HIS A 126 -3.49 -5.41 -7.44
N SER A 127 -4.16 -4.26 -7.45
CA SER A 127 -3.87 -3.13 -8.31
C SER A 127 -4.02 -1.84 -7.49
N ALA A 128 -3.09 -0.90 -7.69
CA ALA A 128 -2.89 0.20 -6.76
C ALA A 128 -4.16 1.03 -6.48
N LEU A 129 -4.93 1.38 -7.52
CA LEU A 129 -6.11 2.24 -7.36
C LEU A 129 -7.25 1.54 -6.58
N PRO A 130 -7.70 0.32 -6.94
CA PRO A 130 -8.63 -0.44 -6.12
C PRO A 130 -8.16 -0.64 -4.67
N ASP A 131 -6.87 -0.95 -4.46
CA ASP A 131 -6.30 -1.10 -3.11
C ASP A 131 -6.37 0.22 -2.30
N CYS A 132 -6.09 1.37 -2.94
CA CYS A 132 -6.25 2.69 -2.34
C CYS A 132 -7.72 3.01 -2.00
N ARG A 133 -8.67 2.69 -2.88
CA ARG A 133 -10.11 2.91 -2.63
C ARG A 133 -10.61 2.07 -1.45
N VAL A 134 -10.20 0.81 -1.38
CA VAL A 134 -10.55 -0.08 -0.25
C VAL A 134 -9.90 0.39 1.05
N THR A 135 -8.66 0.86 1.00
CA THR A 135 -7.97 1.46 2.15
C THR A 135 -8.69 2.70 2.64
N LEU A 136 -9.09 3.59 1.72
CA LEU A 136 -9.84 4.82 2.03
C LEU A 136 -11.20 4.51 2.65
N ALA A 137 -11.98 3.59 2.06
CA ALA A 137 -13.26 3.19 2.61
C ALA A 137 -13.12 2.62 4.02
N SER A 138 -12.12 1.77 4.23
CA SER A 138 -11.81 1.21 5.56
C SER A 138 -11.39 2.31 6.55
N TYR A 139 -10.62 3.29 6.11
CA TYR A 139 -10.21 4.45 6.91
C TYR A 139 -11.40 5.35 7.31
N ILE A 140 -12.36 5.56 6.42
CA ILE A 140 -13.55 6.36 6.74
C ILE A 140 -14.43 5.61 7.76
N GLU A 141 -14.66 4.32 7.54
CA GLU A 141 -15.51 3.53 8.43
C GLU A 141 -14.88 3.38 9.83
N GLY A 142 -13.60 3.05 9.94
CA GLY A 142 -12.98 2.96 11.26
C GLY A 142 -12.80 4.33 11.95
N ARG A 143 -12.77 5.47 11.22
CA ARG A 143 -12.91 6.81 11.83
C ARG A 143 -14.25 6.91 12.55
N GLN A 144 -15.35 6.52 11.90
CA GLN A 144 -16.69 6.54 12.48
C GLN A 144 -16.79 5.63 13.71
N ARG A 145 -16.07 4.49 13.71
CA ARG A 145 -15.98 3.56 14.84
C ARG A 145 -14.94 3.94 15.90
N LYS A 146 -14.23 5.07 15.74
CA LYS A 146 -13.17 5.53 16.65
C LYS A 146 -12.02 4.53 16.83
N TRP A 147 -11.60 3.86 15.76
CA TRP A 147 -10.46 2.93 15.77
C TRP A 147 -9.10 3.64 15.70
N TRP A 148 -9.09 4.92 15.34
CA TRP A 148 -7.90 5.78 15.21
C TRP A 148 -8.23 7.27 15.28
#